data_AF-A0A0G1ADC4-F1
#
_entry.id   AF-A0A0G1ADC4-F1
#
_cell.length_a   1.000
_cell.length_b   1.000
_cell.length_c   1.000
_cell.angle_alpha   90.00
_cell.angle_beta   90.00
_cell.angle_gamma   90.00
#
_symmetry.space_group_name_H-M   'P 1'
#
loop_
_entity.id
_entity.type
_entity.pdbx_description
1 polymer ?
#
loop_
_entity_poly.entity_id
_entity_poly.type
_entity_poly.pdbx_seq_one_letter_code
_entity_poly.pdbx_strand_id
1 'polypeptide(L)'
;MTLAFGWLGAFTEGVFYLLAVGFMFALFLDSSSAIAFLRVWSQSGHGVPRSGTSEGDIPEPALLGRAKKAKRRITELLANFKTTKWCVIVGIISLILASPWFLPTFNFATALSSRAGGVSQVGSGNYLVLSDFIRLAHPYFDVLYGNFIPFLTINNMSVFGILPLLLSFIAFFSLRKKRNKFLWFFSGLFVFTLATMFKYSPVFIALHKLPIFNMFYGYWKWIYIMIFSWAILAGFGFDSLPEIKTKPIFKKFIRTINAGCLPYWPS
;
A
#
# COMPACT_ATOMS: atom_id res chain seq x y z
N MET A 1 -7.33 -34.96 -0.05
CA MET A 1 -6.93 -34.18 1.14
C MET A 1 -5.94 -33.05 0.84
N THR A 2 -5.03 -33.18 -0.13
CA THR A 2 -4.02 -32.15 -0.48
C THR A 2 -4.58 -30.78 -0.89
N LEU A 3 -5.72 -30.74 -1.58
CA LEU A 3 -6.36 -29.47 -1.98
C LEU A 3 -6.88 -28.64 -0.79
N ALA A 4 -7.41 -29.30 0.24
CA ALA A 4 -7.93 -28.61 1.43
C ALA A 4 -6.80 -27.92 2.22
N PHE A 5 -5.64 -28.58 2.34
CA PHE A 5 -4.48 -28.01 3.04
C PHE A 5 -3.84 -26.83 2.30
N GLY A 6 -3.76 -26.88 0.96
CA GLY A 6 -3.22 -25.77 0.17
C GLY A 6 -4.08 -24.50 0.27
N TRP A 7 -5.40 -24.66 0.26
CA TRP A 7 -6.34 -23.54 0.39
C TRP A 7 -6.29 -22.89 1.77
N LEU A 8 -6.10 -23.70 2.81
CA LEU A 8 -6.02 -23.26 4.20
C LEU A 8 -4.76 -22.43 4.50
N GLY A 9 -3.62 -22.83 3.93
CA GLY A 9 -2.36 -22.08 4.03
C GLY A 9 -2.47 -20.72 3.33
N ALA A 10 -2.98 -20.69 2.10
CA ALA A 10 -3.15 -19.43 1.37
C ALA A 10 -4.12 -18.46 2.06
N PHE A 11 -5.22 -18.98 2.65
CA PHE A 11 -6.20 -18.16 3.37
C PHE A 11 -5.62 -17.55 4.64
N THR A 12 -4.97 -18.35 5.49
CA THR A 12 -4.37 -17.86 6.74
C THR A 12 -3.27 -16.83 6.49
N GLU A 13 -2.44 -17.05 5.48
CA GLU A 13 -1.44 -16.07 5.04
C GLU A 13 -2.09 -14.77 4.54
N GLY A 14 -3.11 -14.86 3.67
CA GLY A 14 -3.82 -13.70 3.14
C GLY A 14 -4.47 -12.82 4.23
N VAL A 15 -5.16 -13.45 5.18
CA VAL A 15 -5.76 -12.74 6.33
C VAL A 15 -4.70 -12.07 7.18
N PHE A 16 -3.58 -12.75 7.45
CA PHE A 16 -2.47 -12.18 8.20
C PHE A 16 -1.91 -10.92 7.51
N TYR A 17 -1.70 -10.95 6.19
CA TYR A 17 -1.22 -9.77 5.46
C TYR A 17 -2.21 -8.60 5.50
N LEU A 18 -3.51 -8.87 5.36
CA LEU A 18 -4.54 -7.82 5.44
C LEU A 18 -4.55 -7.18 6.83
N LEU A 19 -4.45 -7.98 7.90
CA LEU A 19 -4.36 -7.48 9.26
C LEU A 19 -3.09 -6.65 9.49
N ALA A 20 -1.93 -7.13 9.00
CA ALA A 20 -0.67 -6.42 9.10
C ALA A 20 -0.73 -5.06 8.38
N VAL A 21 -1.25 -5.02 7.15
CA VAL A 21 -1.43 -3.77 6.39
C VAL A 21 -2.42 -2.84 7.10
N GLY A 22 -3.54 -3.36 7.60
CA GLY A 22 -4.52 -2.58 8.37
C GLY A 22 -3.90 -1.97 9.64
N PHE A 23 -3.05 -2.74 10.34
CA PHE A 23 -2.33 -2.26 11.51
C PHE A 23 -1.31 -1.18 11.15
N MET A 24 -0.48 -1.38 10.12
CA MET A 24 0.46 -0.36 9.64
C MET A 24 -0.26 0.92 9.20
N PHE A 25 -1.42 0.78 8.56
CA PHE A 25 -2.26 1.91 8.17
C PHE A 25 -2.82 2.67 9.37
N ALA A 26 -3.26 1.97 10.41
CA ALA A 26 -3.70 2.58 11.66
C ALA A 26 -2.56 3.35 12.35
N LEU A 27 -1.36 2.78 12.43
CA LEU A 27 -0.18 3.47 12.96
C LEU A 27 0.20 4.71 12.12
N PHE A 28 0.04 4.63 10.80
CA PHE A 28 0.26 5.77 9.91
C PHE A 28 -0.75 6.90 10.14
N LEU A 29 -2.02 6.57 10.37
CA LEU A 29 -3.06 7.53 10.74
C LEU A 29 -2.73 8.23 12.07
N ASP A 30 -2.28 7.46 13.06
CA ASP A 30 -1.92 7.99 14.39
C ASP A 30 -0.69 8.90 14.32
N SER A 31 0.38 8.47 13.66
CA SER A 31 1.59 9.30 13.50
C SER A 31 1.29 10.60 12.73
N SER A 32 0.43 10.53 11.70
CA SER A 32 -0.04 11.71 10.97
C SER A 32 -0.84 12.68 11.85
N SER A 33 -1.62 12.14 12.80
CA SER A 33 -2.40 12.91 13.77
C SER A 33 -1.50 13.53 14.83
N ALA A 34 -0.51 12.79 15.33
CA ALA A 34 0.48 13.28 16.29
C ALA A 34 1.32 14.43 15.70
N ILE A 35 1.78 14.30 14.45
CA ILE A 35 2.53 15.39 13.78
C ILE A 35 1.65 16.63 13.60
N ALA A 36 0.36 16.45 13.25
CA ALA A 36 -0.57 17.57 13.15
C ALA A 36 -0.78 18.26 14.50
N PHE A 37 -0.89 17.49 15.57
CA PHE A 37 -0.98 18.00 16.94
C PHE A 37 0.28 18.79 17.33
N LEU A 38 1.47 18.23 17.11
CA LEU A 38 2.74 18.91 17.41
C LEU A 38 2.89 20.24 16.67
N ARG A 39 2.43 20.33 15.41
CA ARG A 39 2.41 21.61 14.68
C ARG A 39 1.45 22.62 15.29
N VAL A 40 0.26 22.19 15.70
CA VAL A 40 -0.72 23.08 16.35
C VAL A 40 -0.20 23.53 17.71
N TRP A 41 0.39 22.61 18.49
CA TRP A 41 0.97 22.92 19.79
C TRP A 41 2.16 23.89 19.66
N SER A 42 3.06 23.64 18.72
CA SER A 42 4.17 24.56 18.39
C SER A 42 3.70 25.94 17.93
N GLN A 43 2.52 26.05 17.31
CA GLN A 43 1.92 27.35 16.98
C GLN A 43 1.22 28.02 18.17
N SER A 44 0.81 27.25 19.17
CA SER A 44 0.15 27.76 20.39
C SER A 44 1.12 28.10 21.52
N GLY A 45 2.28 27.44 21.57
CA GLY A 45 3.31 27.65 22.58
C GLY A 45 4.38 28.61 22.08
N HIS A 46 4.56 29.72 22.78
CA HIS A 46 5.71 30.62 22.67
C HIS A 46 5.84 31.42 21.37
N GLY A 47 4.74 32.02 20.92
CA GLY A 47 4.88 33.42 20.52
C GLY A 47 5.29 34.20 21.75
N VAL A 48 6.59 34.26 22.07
CA VAL A 48 7.13 35.23 23.03
C VAL A 48 6.52 36.56 22.59
N PRO A 49 5.74 37.25 23.45
CA PRO A 49 5.17 38.52 23.08
C PRO A 49 6.34 39.39 22.63
N ARG A 50 6.34 39.79 21.35
CA ARG A 50 7.28 40.80 20.87
C ARG A 50 7.05 41.98 21.79
N SER A 51 8.09 42.39 22.51
CA SER A 51 8.07 43.29 23.67
C SER A 51 7.70 44.74 23.34
N GLY A 52 6.69 44.97 22.50
CA GLY A 52 6.28 46.30 22.05
C GLY A 52 4.82 46.44 21.62
N THR A 53 4.00 45.39 21.71
CA THR A 53 2.53 45.54 21.55
C THR A 53 1.89 45.71 22.92
N SER A 54 1.40 46.92 23.19
CA SER A 54 0.65 47.27 24.40
C SER A 54 -0.54 46.32 24.60
N GLU A 55 -0.64 45.80 25.81
CA GLU A 55 -1.48 44.68 26.26
C GLU A 55 -3.01 44.96 26.24
N GLY A 56 -3.44 46.11 25.72
CA GLY A 56 -4.82 46.61 25.82
C GLY A 56 -5.77 46.32 24.66
N ASP A 57 -5.29 45.91 23.47
CA ASP A 57 -6.11 46.00 22.24
C ASP A 57 -6.54 44.65 21.63
N ILE A 58 -6.36 43.52 22.31
CA ILE A 58 -6.88 42.25 21.80
C ILE A 58 -8.33 42.09 22.25
N PRO A 59 -9.33 42.15 21.35
CA PRO A 59 -10.72 41.99 21.74
C PRO A 59 -10.95 40.60 22.35
N GLU A 60 -11.38 40.57 23.61
CA GLU A 60 -11.77 39.38 24.38
C GLU A 60 -12.54 38.30 23.60
N PRO A 61 -13.50 38.61 22.70
CA PRO A 61 -14.18 37.59 21.90
C PRO A 61 -13.27 36.79 20.96
N ALA A 62 -12.14 37.36 20.50
CA ALA A 62 -11.21 36.67 19.62
C ALA A 62 -10.42 35.57 20.35
N LEU A 63 -10.12 35.75 21.64
CA LEU A 63 -9.44 34.74 22.47
C LEU A 63 -10.37 33.54 22.74
N LEU A 64 -11.63 33.81 23.05
CA LEU A 64 -12.65 32.79 23.30
C LEU A 64 -12.91 31.92 22.05
N GLY A 65 -12.93 32.53 20.86
CA GLY A 65 -13.04 31.80 19.60
C GLY A 65 -11.86 30.86 19.31
N ARG A 66 -10.64 31.30 19.60
CA ARG A 66 -9.42 30.48 19.42
C ARG A 66 -9.40 29.30 20.41
N ALA A 67 -9.75 29.52 21.67
CA ALA A 67 -9.82 28.48 22.69
C ALA A 67 -10.86 27.40 22.32
N LYS A 68 -12.06 27.81 21.87
CA LYS A 68 -13.13 26.88 21.47
C LYS A 68 -12.74 26.03 20.25
N LYS A 69 -12.04 26.61 19.28
CA LYS A 69 -11.51 25.91 18.09
C LYS A 69 -10.39 24.93 18.46
N ALA A 70 -9.49 25.30 19.36
CA ALA A 70 -8.44 24.42 19.87
C ALA A 70 -9.03 23.22 20.63
N LYS A 71 -9.98 23.48 21.54
CA LYS A 71 -10.68 22.43 22.29
C LYS A 71 -11.34 21.41 21.35
N ARG A 72 -12.07 21.86 20.34
CA ARG A 72 -12.72 20.98 19.35
C ARG A 72 -11.72 20.10 18.59
N ARG A 73 -10.59 20.67 18.16
CA ARG A 73 -9.53 19.89 17.49
C ARG A 73 -8.90 18.84 18.42
N ILE A 74 -8.71 19.16 19.70
CA ILE A 74 -8.20 18.20 20.69
C ILE A 74 -9.19 17.05 20.89
N THR A 75 -10.49 17.32 20.99
CA THR A 75 -11.50 16.26 21.12
C THR A 75 -11.55 15.36 19.90
N GLU A 76 -11.47 15.92 18.68
CA GLU A 76 -11.41 15.14 17.44
C GLU A 76 -10.16 14.24 17.38
N LEU A 77 -9.01 14.73 17.86
CA LEU A 77 -7.77 13.93 17.93
C LEU A 77 -7.87 12.80 18.97
N LEU A 78 -8.44 13.08 20.15
CA LEU A 78 -8.65 12.06 21.19
C LEU A 78 -9.64 10.98 20.73
N ALA A 79 -10.65 11.35 19.93
CA ALA A 79 -11.57 10.40 19.33
C ALA A 79 -10.84 9.46 18.35
N ASN A 80 -9.90 9.96 17.56
CA ASN A 80 -9.10 9.13 16.64
C ASN A 80 -8.21 8.12 17.37
N PHE A 81 -7.61 8.50 18.50
CA PHE A 81 -6.83 7.58 19.33
C PHE A 81 -7.67 6.39 19.87
N LYS A 82 -9.00 6.57 20.01
CA LYS A 82 -9.90 5.49 20.40
C LYS A 82 -9.96 4.42 19.32
N THR A 83 -9.97 4.80 18.05
CA THR A 83 -10.05 3.87 16.91
C THR A 83 -8.82 2.97 16.84
N THR A 84 -7.61 3.51 17.04
CA THR A 84 -6.39 2.69 17.01
C THR A 84 -6.33 1.71 18.17
N LYS A 85 -6.76 2.12 19.37
CA LYS A 85 -6.91 1.19 20.50
C LYS A 85 -7.84 0.03 20.16
N TRP A 86 -8.98 0.31 19.51
CA TRP A 86 -9.89 -0.75 19.07
C TRP A 86 -9.26 -1.66 18.02
N CYS A 87 -8.53 -1.12 17.04
CA CYS A 87 -7.82 -1.95 16.06
C CYS A 87 -6.79 -2.87 16.73
N VAL A 88 -6.04 -2.37 17.73
CA VAL A 88 -5.09 -3.18 18.51
C VAL A 88 -5.81 -4.28 19.29
N ILE A 89 -6.88 -3.92 20.00
CA ILE A 89 -7.68 -4.87 20.79
C ILE A 89 -8.26 -5.97 19.88
N VAL A 90 -8.88 -5.59 18.76
CA VAL A 90 -9.43 -6.55 17.78
C VAL A 90 -8.33 -7.42 17.20
N GLY A 91 -7.15 -6.85 16.91
CA GLY A 91 -5.98 -7.60 16.43
C GLY A 91 -5.51 -8.64 17.45
N ILE A 92 -5.39 -8.27 18.72
CA ILE A 92 -5.01 -9.18 19.81
C ILE A 92 -6.06 -10.28 19.98
N ILE A 93 -7.35 -9.92 20.03
CA ILE A 93 -8.45 -10.89 20.15
C ILE A 93 -8.43 -11.87 18.97
N SER A 94 -8.24 -11.37 17.74
CA SER A 94 -8.14 -12.20 16.54
C SER A 94 -6.97 -13.18 16.62
N LEU A 95 -5.81 -12.72 17.13
CA LEU A 95 -4.63 -13.57 17.32
C LEU A 95 -4.87 -14.65 18.37
N ILE A 96 -5.52 -14.30 19.49
CA ILE A 96 -5.88 -15.26 20.55
C ILE A 96 -6.86 -16.31 19.99
N LEU A 97 -7.90 -15.89 19.27
CA LEU A 97 -8.87 -16.79 18.67
C LEU A 97 -8.26 -17.69 17.58
N ALA A 98 -7.26 -17.19 16.84
CA ALA A 98 -6.53 -17.98 15.84
C ALA A 98 -5.47 -18.91 16.47
N SER A 99 -5.04 -18.67 17.71
CA SER A 99 -3.93 -19.39 18.34
C SER A 99 -4.11 -20.92 18.44
N PRO A 100 -5.30 -21.49 18.74
CA PRO A 100 -5.48 -22.95 18.79
C PRO A 100 -5.28 -23.61 17.43
N TRP A 101 -5.45 -22.84 16.36
CA TRP A 101 -5.26 -23.26 14.98
C TRP A 101 -3.83 -23.07 14.48
N PHE A 102 -3.13 -22.05 14.99
CA PHE A 102 -1.72 -21.81 14.66
C PHE A 102 -0.80 -22.89 15.20
N LEU A 103 -1.04 -23.39 16.42
CA LEU A 103 -0.15 -24.38 17.05
C LEU A 103 0.01 -25.69 16.25
N PRO A 104 -1.08 -26.38 15.83
CA PRO A 104 -0.95 -27.59 15.02
C PRO A 104 -0.37 -27.27 13.64
N THR A 105 -0.79 -26.18 13.00
CA THR A 105 -0.24 -25.75 11.70
C THR A 105 1.26 -25.50 11.79
N PHE A 106 1.73 -24.87 12.86
CA PHE A 106 3.15 -24.62 13.09
C PHE A 106 3.91 -25.94 13.25
N ASN A 107 3.44 -26.83 14.12
CA ASN A 107 4.06 -28.14 14.33
C ASN A 107 4.11 -28.99 13.05
N PHE A 108 3.03 -29.02 12.27
CA PHE A 108 2.99 -29.72 10.98
C PHE A 108 3.91 -29.07 9.95
N ALA A 109 3.92 -27.74 9.87
CA ALA A 109 4.78 -27.01 8.95
C ALA A 109 6.25 -27.32 9.24
N THR A 110 6.67 -27.23 10.51
CA THR A 110 8.06 -27.49 10.92
C THR A 110 8.46 -28.96 10.78
N ALA A 111 7.54 -29.90 11.01
CA ALA A 111 7.85 -31.33 10.97
C ALA A 111 7.87 -31.91 9.55
N LEU A 112 6.98 -31.44 8.66
CA LEU A 112 6.75 -32.07 7.36
C LEU A 112 7.24 -31.23 6.17
N SER A 113 7.55 -29.94 6.37
CA SER A 113 7.91 -29.07 5.27
C SER A 113 9.30 -28.45 5.44
N SER A 114 10.18 -28.74 4.48
CA SER A 114 11.45 -28.00 4.29
C SER A 114 11.24 -26.50 4.09
N ARG A 115 10.00 -26.06 3.83
CA ARG A 115 9.59 -24.66 3.69
C ARG A 115 9.47 -23.91 5.03
N ALA A 116 9.25 -24.61 6.13
CA ALA A 116 9.03 -23.98 7.44
C ALA A 116 10.32 -23.72 8.22
N GLY A 117 11.40 -24.46 7.94
CA GLY A 117 12.69 -24.32 8.62
C GLY A 117 13.48 -23.06 8.25
N GLY A 118 12.95 -22.20 7.37
CA GLY A 118 13.69 -21.10 6.77
C GLY A 118 14.71 -21.65 5.77
N VAL A 119 14.45 -21.52 4.48
CA VAL A 119 15.36 -22.06 3.47
C VAL A 119 16.64 -21.21 3.47
N SER A 120 17.81 -21.84 3.59
CA SER A 120 19.10 -21.17 3.46
C SER A 120 19.28 -20.67 2.02
N GLN A 121 18.84 -19.42 1.82
CA GLN A 121 19.27 -18.44 0.85
C GLN A 121 19.14 -18.75 -0.66
N VAL A 122 18.37 -17.87 -1.31
CA VAL A 122 18.50 -17.33 -2.67
C VAL A 122 18.24 -18.31 -3.84
N GLY A 123 18.55 -19.59 -3.72
CA GLY A 123 18.46 -20.54 -4.85
C GLY A 123 17.05 -20.92 -5.29
N SER A 124 16.13 -21.15 -4.35
CA SER A 124 14.90 -21.93 -4.58
C SER A 124 13.58 -21.15 -4.50
N GLY A 125 13.64 -19.82 -4.45
CA GLY A 125 12.45 -18.96 -4.44
C GLY A 125 11.93 -18.69 -5.85
N ASN A 126 10.60 -18.64 -6.00
CA ASN A 126 9.99 -17.96 -7.13
C ASN A 126 10.10 -16.45 -6.88
N TYR A 127 10.63 -15.72 -7.85
CA TYR A 127 10.76 -14.25 -7.85
C TYR A 127 10.09 -13.68 -9.09
N LEU A 128 9.75 -12.39 -9.04
CA LEU A 128 9.34 -11.70 -10.27
C LEU A 128 10.55 -11.59 -11.20
N VAL A 129 10.34 -12.00 -12.45
CA VAL A 129 11.28 -11.85 -13.56
C VAL A 129 10.78 -10.74 -14.47
N LEU A 130 11.66 -10.16 -15.29
CA LEU A 130 11.27 -9.06 -16.17
C LEU A 130 10.20 -9.48 -17.19
N SER A 131 10.17 -10.76 -17.59
CA SER A 131 9.12 -11.34 -18.45
C SER A 131 7.72 -11.25 -17.84
N ASP A 132 7.59 -11.27 -16.50
CA ASP A 132 6.29 -11.18 -15.83
C ASP A 132 5.63 -9.80 -16.06
N PHE A 133 6.42 -8.75 -16.34
CA PHE A 133 5.87 -7.44 -16.68
C PHE A 133 5.19 -7.42 -18.06
N ILE A 134 5.62 -8.26 -19.00
CA ILE A 134 4.97 -8.38 -20.31
C ILE A 134 3.57 -8.99 -20.14
N ARG A 135 3.42 -9.93 -19.20
CA ARG A 135 2.12 -10.53 -18.86
C ARG A 135 1.14 -9.56 -18.20
N LEU A 136 1.61 -8.45 -17.63
CA LEU A 136 0.73 -7.36 -17.19
C LEU A 136 -0.09 -6.78 -18.35
N ALA A 137 0.52 -6.68 -19.52
CA ALA A 137 -0.15 -6.18 -20.71
C ALA A 137 -0.93 -7.28 -21.44
N HIS A 138 -0.40 -8.51 -21.43
CA HIS A 138 -0.98 -9.61 -22.18
C HIS A 138 -0.95 -10.91 -21.34
N PRO A 139 -2.02 -11.22 -20.59
CA PRO A 139 -2.02 -12.31 -19.61
C PRO A 139 -1.82 -13.70 -20.22
N TYR A 140 -2.23 -13.86 -21.49
CA TYR A 140 -2.05 -15.08 -22.27
C TYR A 140 -0.76 -15.08 -23.08
N PHE A 141 0.16 -14.14 -22.84
CA PHE A 141 1.44 -14.12 -23.54
C PHE A 141 2.31 -15.25 -23.00
N ASP A 142 2.42 -16.29 -23.80
CA ASP A 142 3.32 -17.40 -23.58
C ASP A 142 4.45 -17.29 -24.61
N VAL A 143 5.69 -17.23 -24.13
CA VAL A 143 6.84 -17.20 -25.02
C VAL A 143 7.06 -18.65 -25.44
N LEU A 144 6.79 -18.97 -26.70
CA LEU A 144 7.21 -20.25 -27.28
C LEU A 144 8.71 -20.43 -26.94
N TYR A 145 9.06 -21.48 -26.20
CA TYR A 145 10.42 -21.76 -25.69
C TYR A 145 10.92 -20.93 -24.50
N GLY A 146 10.06 -20.24 -23.74
CA GLY A 146 10.46 -19.44 -22.57
C GLY A 146 11.25 -20.21 -21.50
N ASN A 147 11.08 -21.53 -21.41
CA ASN A 147 11.82 -22.39 -20.47
C ASN A 147 13.30 -22.59 -20.83
N PHE A 148 13.73 -22.28 -22.06
CA PHE A 148 15.13 -22.44 -22.47
C PHE A 148 16.01 -21.26 -22.02
N ILE A 149 15.39 -20.12 -21.73
CA ILE A 149 16.08 -18.90 -21.33
C ILE A 149 15.71 -18.63 -19.86
N PRO A 150 16.64 -18.77 -18.90
CA PRO A 150 16.33 -18.69 -17.46
C PRO A 150 15.60 -17.40 -17.04
N PHE A 151 15.88 -16.29 -17.73
CA PHE A 151 15.25 -14.98 -17.49
C PHE A 151 13.90 -14.78 -18.19
N LEU A 152 13.49 -15.71 -19.05
CA LEU A 152 12.17 -15.77 -19.68
C LEU A 152 11.33 -16.92 -19.13
N THR A 153 11.80 -17.62 -18.09
CA THR A 153 11.01 -18.66 -17.42
C THR A 153 9.71 -18.05 -16.90
N ILE A 154 8.64 -18.81 -17.10
CA ILE A 154 7.29 -18.32 -16.98
C ILE A 154 6.70 -18.83 -15.67
N ASN A 155 6.33 -17.92 -14.78
CA ASN A 155 5.57 -18.27 -13.58
C ASN A 155 4.08 -18.01 -13.83
N ASN A 156 3.24 -19.04 -13.75
CA ASN A 156 1.82 -18.97 -14.08
C ASN A 156 0.94 -18.23 -13.04
N MET A 157 1.53 -17.54 -12.07
CA MET A 157 0.83 -17.21 -10.83
C MET A 157 0.45 -15.74 -10.66
N SER A 158 0.61 -14.87 -11.66
CA SER A 158 0.23 -13.46 -11.50
C SER A 158 -0.31 -12.82 -12.78
N VAL A 159 -1.62 -12.97 -13.01
CA VAL A 159 -2.32 -12.12 -13.98
C VAL A 159 -2.73 -10.84 -13.26
N PHE A 160 -2.19 -9.72 -13.69
CA PHE A 160 -2.67 -8.43 -13.24
C PHE A 160 -3.30 -7.67 -14.41
N GLY A 161 -4.36 -6.92 -14.13
CA GLY A 161 -5.02 -6.12 -15.15
C GLY A 161 -4.22 -4.87 -15.51
N ILE A 162 -4.06 -4.59 -16.80
CA ILE A 162 -3.48 -3.32 -17.28
C ILE A 162 -4.32 -2.10 -16.87
N LEU A 163 -5.63 -2.28 -16.71
CA LEU A 163 -6.54 -1.18 -16.35
C LEU A 163 -6.26 -0.61 -14.94
N PRO A 164 -6.19 -1.42 -13.86
CA PRO A 164 -5.69 -0.94 -12.57
C PRO A 164 -4.33 -0.26 -12.66
N LEU A 165 -3.44 -0.69 -13.57
CA LEU A 165 -2.09 -0.13 -13.72
C LEU A 165 -2.20 1.31 -14.20
N LEU A 166 -2.91 1.51 -15.29
CA LEU A 166 -3.16 2.81 -15.88
C LEU A 166 -3.87 3.74 -14.90
N LEU A 167 -4.90 3.26 -14.20
CA LEU A 167 -5.60 4.05 -13.18
C LEU A 167 -4.69 4.44 -12.02
N SER A 168 -3.88 3.52 -11.50
CA SER A 168 -2.92 3.83 -10.42
C SER A 168 -1.88 4.87 -10.84
N PHE A 169 -1.41 4.79 -12.08
CA PHE A 169 -0.47 5.76 -12.66
C PHE A 169 -1.15 7.12 -12.76
N ILE A 170 -2.37 7.16 -13.29
CA ILE A 170 -3.20 8.36 -13.36
C ILE A 170 -3.37 9.00 -11.98
N ALA A 171 -3.66 8.21 -10.94
CA ALA A 171 -3.78 8.67 -9.56
C ALA A 171 -2.50 9.39 -9.13
N PHE A 172 -1.35 8.73 -9.35
CA PHE A 172 -0.04 9.25 -8.97
C PHE A 172 0.24 10.61 -9.62
N PHE A 173 0.03 10.77 -10.93
CA PHE A 173 0.29 12.06 -11.60
C PHE A 173 -0.75 13.14 -11.31
N SER A 174 -2.04 12.77 -11.22
CA SER A 174 -3.10 13.76 -11.06
C SER A 174 -3.14 14.33 -9.64
N LEU A 175 -2.96 13.47 -8.63
CA LEU A 175 -3.15 13.81 -7.22
C LEU A 175 -1.85 14.19 -6.50
N ARG A 176 -0.68 14.07 -7.15
CA ARG A 176 0.62 14.52 -6.59
C ARG A 176 0.58 15.96 -6.10
N LYS A 177 -0.16 16.84 -6.79
CA LYS A 177 -0.31 18.25 -6.43
C LYS A 177 -1.08 18.46 -5.11
N LYS A 178 -2.05 17.60 -4.80
CA LYS A 178 -2.91 17.73 -3.62
C LYS A 178 -2.26 17.23 -2.33
N ARG A 179 -1.01 16.72 -2.39
CA ARG A 179 -0.24 16.15 -1.27
C ARG A 179 -1.08 15.25 -0.36
N ASN A 180 -1.94 14.41 -0.97
CA ASN A 180 -2.78 13.49 -0.22
C ASN A 180 -1.89 12.42 0.45
N LYS A 181 -1.85 12.43 1.79
CA LYS A 181 -1.03 11.52 2.59
C LYS A 181 -1.33 10.06 2.31
N PHE A 182 -2.60 9.72 2.09
CA PHE A 182 -3.04 8.35 1.80
C PHE A 182 -2.44 7.83 0.51
N LEU A 183 -2.46 8.66 -0.54
CA LEU A 183 -1.87 8.30 -1.83
C LEU A 183 -0.37 8.02 -1.71
N TRP A 184 0.36 8.86 -0.97
CA TRP A 184 1.79 8.67 -0.74
C TRP A 184 2.08 7.41 0.06
N PHE A 185 1.27 7.11 1.08
CA PHE A 185 1.38 5.88 1.86
C PHE A 185 1.19 4.65 0.96
N PHE A 186 0.09 4.56 0.22
CA PHE A 186 -0.17 3.40 -0.64
C PHE A 186 0.79 3.32 -1.83
N SER A 187 1.25 4.45 -2.36
CA SER A 187 2.30 4.46 -3.41
C SER A 187 3.62 3.94 -2.85
N GLY A 188 4.01 4.38 -1.66
CA GLY A 188 5.20 3.88 -0.97
C GLY A 188 5.10 2.40 -0.66
N LEU A 189 3.93 1.94 -0.17
CA LEU A 189 3.67 0.53 0.11
C LEU A 189 3.71 -0.33 -1.16
N PHE A 190 3.14 0.15 -2.27
CA PHE A 190 3.22 -0.52 -3.57
C PHE A 190 4.67 -0.62 -4.06
N VAL A 191 5.44 0.47 -4.06
CA VAL A 191 6.84 0.48 -4.50
C VAL A 191 7.71 -0.40 -3.59
N PHE A 192 7.48 -0.33 -2.28
CA PHE A 192 8.18 -1.15 -1.30
C PHE A 192 7.93 -2.64 -1.58
N THR A 193 6.67 -3.06 -1.67
CA THR A 193 6.33 -4.47 -1.91
C THR A 193 6.79 -4.95 -3.29
N LEU A 194 6.66 -4.14 -4.33
CA LEU A 194 7.24 -4.42 -5.63
C LEU A 194 8.77 -4.63 -5.54
N ALA A 195 9.47 -3.77 -4.81
CA ALA A 195 10.91 -3.90 -4.59
C ALA A 195 11.27 -5.17 -3.82
N THR A 196 10.42 -5.64 -2.90
CA THR A 196 10.65 -6.92 -2.19
C THR A 196 10.45 -8.15 -3.06
N MET A 197 9.72 -8.05 -4.18
CA MET A 197 9.45 -9.20 -5.05
C MET A 197 10.63 -9.55 -5.98
N PHE A 198 11.60 -8.65 -6.14
CA PHE A 198 12.80 -8.88 -6.94
C PHE A 198 13.92 -9.56 -6.13
N LYS A 199 14.43 -10.67 -6.66
CA LYS A 199 15.44 -11.54 -6.04
C LYS A 199 16.66 -10.82 -5.45
N TYR A 200 17.20 -9.82 -6.16
CA TYR A 200 18.43 -9.13 -5.79
C TYR A 200 18.21 -7.67 -5.38
N SER A 201 16.96 -7.31 -5.05
CA SER A 201 16.68 -5.97 -4.56
C SER A 201 17.36 -5.73 -3.19
N PRO A 202 17.98 -4.56 -2.98
CA PRO A 202 18.52 -4.20 -1.66
C PRO A 202 17.48 -4.30 -0.54
N VAL A 203 16.21 -3.99 -0.83
CA VAL A 203 15.10 -4.08 0.13
C VAL A 203 14.84 -5.54 0.51
N PHE A 204 14.85 -6.44 -0.48
CA PHE A 204 14.68 -7.88 -0.25
C PHE A 204 15.80 -8.43 0.63
N ILE A 205 17.06 -8.11 0.31
CA ILE A 205 18.23 -8.55 1.08
C ILE A 205 18.18 -8.02 2.51
N ALA A 206 17.81 -6.75 2.70
CA ALA A 206 17.71 -6.14 4.02
C ALA A 206 16.62 -6.81 4.88
N LEU A 207 15.44 -7.06 4.32
CA LEU A 207 14.35 -7.73 5.05
C LEU A 207 14.73 -9.14 5.49
N HIS A 208 15.42 -9.92 4.64
CA HIS A 208 15.77 -11.29 4.97
C HIS A 208 16.88 -11.41 6.02
N LYS A 209 17.56 -10.30 6.37
CA LYS A 209 18.48 -10.25 7.52
C LYS A 209 17.75 -10.12 8.86
N LEU A 210 16.48 -9.71 8.85
CA LEU A 210 15.70 -9.59 10.07
C LEU A 210 15.14 -10.96 10.49
N PRO A 211 15.20 -11.32 11.79
CA PRO A 211 14.50 -12.49 12.28
C PRO A 211 13.00 -12.33 12.00
N ILE A 212 12.29 -13.44 11.74
CA ILE A 212 10.87 -13.49 11.31
C ILE A 212 10.69 -13.21 9.81
N PHE A 213 11.28 -12.14 9.27
CA PHE A 213 11.14 -11.79 7.85
C PHE A 213 11.85 -12.79 6.92
N ASN A 214 12.82 -13.54 7.42
CA ASN A 214 13.42 -14.67 6.72
C ASN A 214 12.41 -15.77 6.33
N MET A 215 11.26 -15.86 7.01
CA MET A 215 10.17 -16.78 6.67
C MET A 215 9.31 -16.26 5.50
N PHE A 216 9.40 -14.97 5.16
CA PHE A 216 8.63 -14.33 4.09
C PHE A 216 9.38 -14.36 2.75
N TYR A 217 9.95 -15.52 2.43
CA TYR A 217 10.58 -15.77 1.15
C TYR A 217 9.52 -16.07 0.07
N GLY A 218 9.79 -15.62 -1.15
CA GLY A 218 8.90 -15.80 -2.30
C GLY A 218 7.99 -14.60 -2.57
N TYR A 219 7.85 -14.26 -3.86
CA TYR A 219 7.09 -13.07 -4.25
C TYR A 219 5.59 -13.17 -3.90
N TRP A 220 5.03 -14.39 -3.86
CA TRP A 220 3.59 -14.60 -3.67
C TRP A 220 3.10 -14.13 -2.29
N LYS A 221 3.99 -13.99 -1.31
CA LYS A 221 3.65 -13.44 0.00
C LYS A 221 3.42 -11.92 -0.08
N TRP A 222 4.31 -11.25 -0.80
CA TRP A 222 4.30 -9.80 -0.99
C TRP A 222 3.26 -9.35 -2.02
N ILE A 223 2.86 -10.24 -2.93
CA ILE A 223 1.91 -9.93 -4.01
C ILE A 223 0.56 -9.45 -3.49
N TYR A 224 0.07 -10.00 -2.36
CA TYR A 224 -1.24 -9.63 -1.83
C TYR A 224 -1.25 -8.19 -1.35
N ILE A 225 -0.20 -7.79 -0.62
CA ILE A 225 -0.03 -6.40 -0.15
C ILE A 225 0.15 -5.46 -1.35
N MET A 226 0.90 -5.89 -2.35
CA MET A 226 1.09 -5.11 -3.58
C MET A 226 -0.24 -4.92 -4.32
N ILE A 227 -1.00 -5.99 -4.57
CA ILE A 227 -2.31 -5.94 -5.25
C ILE A 227 -3.29 -5.08 -4.47
N PHE A 228 -3.34 -5.22 -3.14
CA PHE A 228 -4.20 -4.41 -2.29
C PHE A 228 -3.87 -2.92 -2.41
N SER A 229 -2.60 -2.56 -2.24
CA SER A 229 -2.13 -1.18 -2.39
C SER A 229 -2.43 -0.63 -3.77
N TRP A 230 -2.23 -1.46 -4.79
CA TRP A 230 -2.46 -1.11 -6.17
C TRP A 230 -3.95 -0.91 -6.49
N ALA A 231 -4.84 -1.76 -5.96
CA ALA A 231 -6.29 -1.62 -6.11
C ALA A 231 -6.78 -0.30 -5.49
N ILE A 232 -6.26 0.07 -4.31
CA ILE A 232 -6.58 1.35 -3.68
C ILE A 232 -6.09 2.53 -4.53
N LEU A 233 -4.86 2.45 -5.06
CA LEU A 233 -4.33 3.48 -5.97
C LEU A 233 -5.15 3.59 -7.26
N ALA A 234 -5.63 2.46 -7.80
CA ALA A 234 -6.53 2.45 -8.94
C ALA A 234 -7.86 3.13 -8.63
N GLY A 235 -8.42 2.93 -7.42
CA GLY A 235 -9.60 3.65 -6.94
C GLY A 235 -9.39 5.17 -6.91
N PHE A 236 -8.28 5.64 -6.34
CA PHE A 236 -7.91 7.07 -6.39
C PHE A 236 -7.73 7.59 -7.83
N GLY A 237 -7.23 6.74 -8.73
CA GLY A 237 -7.10 7.03 -10.14
C GLY A 237 -8.44 7.26 -10.81
N PHE A 238 -9.38 6.35 -10.54
CA PHE A 238 -10.74 6.41 -11.02
C PHE A 238 -11.46 7.69 -10.56
N ASP A 239 -11.37 8.02 -9.27
CA ASP A 239 -11.95 9.24 -8.69
C ASP A 239 -11.37 10.52 -9.31
N SER A 240 -10.14 10.46 -9.82
CA SER A 240 -9.47 11.61 -10.45
C SER A 240 -9.85 11.82 -11.93
N LEU A 241 -10.57 10.88 -12.57
CA LEU A 241 -10.94 10.95 -13.98
C LEU A 241 -11.73 12.22 -14.35
N PRO A 242 -12.72 12.69 -13.56
CA PRO A 242 -13.44 13.93 -13.89
C PRO A 242 -12.52 15.16 -13.95
N GLU A 243 -11.54 15.25 -13.05
CA GLU A 243 -10.55 16.34 -13.04
C GLU A 243 -9.58 16.26 -14.23
N ILE A 244 -9.33 15.05 -14.75
CA ILE A 244 -8.45 14.87 -15.91
C ILE A 244 -9.15 15.24 -17.20
N LYS A 245 -10.45 14.95 -17.31
CA LYS A 245 -11.27 15.34 -18.48
C LYS A 245 -11.24 16.85 -18.75
N THR A 246 -11.05 17.67 -17.72
CA THR A 246 -10.97 19.14 -17.88
C THR A 246 -9.59 19.63 -18.32
N LYS A 247 -8.52 18.83 -18.15
CA LYS A 247 -7.14 19.24 -18.47
C LYS A 247 -6.92 19.36 -20.00
N PRO A 248 -6.20 20.39 -20.46
CA PRO A 248 -5.96 20.62 -21.90
C PRO A 248 -5.17 19.48 -22.56
N ILE A 249 -4.27 18.84 -21.82
CA ILE A 249 -3.48 17.69 -22.31
C ILE A 249 -4.40 16.52 -22.69
N PHE A 250 -5.38 16.21 -21.85
CA PHE A 250 -6.33 15.14 -22.13
C PHE A 250 -7.22 15.48 -23.34
N LYS A 251 -7.68 16.74 -23.45
CA LYS A 251 -8.41 17.21 -24.63
C LYS A 251 -7.58 17.09 -25.91
N LYS A 252 -6.28 17.42 -25.87
CA LYS A 252 -5.36 17.26 -27.01
C LYS A 252 -5.19 15.79 -27.38
N PHE A 253 -5.00 14.91 -26.38
CA PHE A 253 -4.89 13.47 -26.58
C PHE A 253 -6.14 12.87 -27.26
N ILE A 254 -7.34 13.19 -26.77
CA ILE A 254 -8.60 12.74 -27.39
C ILE A 254 -8.74 13.29 -28.81
N ARG A 255 -8.36 14.55 -29.06
CA ARG A 255 -8.34 15.11 -30.42
C ARG A 255 -7.39 14.36 -31.35
N THR A 256 -6.20 13.96 -30.87
CA THR A 256 -5.23 13.19 -31.66
C THR A 256 -5.76 11.80 -32.00
N ILE A 257 -6.41 11.11 -31.05
CA ILE A 257 -7.05 9.81 -31.31
C ILE A 257 -8.17 9.97 -32.35
N ASN A 258 -9.04 10.96 -32.17
CA ASN A 258 -10.15 11.20 -33.10
C ASN A 258 -9.67 11.62 -34.50
N ALA A 259 -8.56 12.37 -34.59
CA ALA A 259 -7.97 12.78 -35.86
C ALA A 259 -7.27 11.63 -36.60
N GLY A 260 -6.65 10.69 -35.87
CA GLY A 260 -6.00 9.51 -36.44
C GLY A 260 -6.97 8.40 -36.87
N CYS A 261 -8.18 8.37 -36.30
CA CYS A 261 -9.20 7.34 -36.59
C CYS A 261 -10.22 7.74 -37.66
N LEU A 262 -9.97 8.77 -38.48
CA LEU A 262 -10.71 8.99 -39.73
C LEU A 262 -9.93 8.38 -40.90
N PRO A 263 -10.10 7.07 -41.20
CA PRO A 263 -9.78 6.60 -42.54
C PRO A 263 -10.75 7.32 -43.48
N TYR A 264 -10.18 8.15 -44.34
CA TYR A 264 -10.80 8.55 -45.60
C TYR A 264 -11.11 7.24 -46.33
N TRP A 265 -12.32 6.70 -46.16
CA TRP A 265 -12.80 5.61 -47.01
C TRP A 265 -13.14 6.26 -48.35
N PRO A 266 -12.37 6.02 -49.42
CA PRO A 266 -12.81 6.44 -50.74
C PRO A 266 -14.08 5.65 -51.06
N SER A 267 -15.18 6.37 -51.20
CA SER A 267 -16.45 5.88 -51.75
C SER A 267 -16.28 5.43 -53.19
#